data_AF-A0A4Q8QXQ9-F1
#
_entry.id   AF-A0A4Q8QXQ9-F1
#
_cell.length_a   1.000
_cell.length_b   1.000
_cell.length_c   1.000
_cell.angle_alpha   90.00
_cell.angle_beta   90.00
_cell.angle_gamma   90.00
#
_symmetry.space_group_name_H-M   'P 1'
#
loop_
_entity.id
_entity.type
_entity.pdbx_description
1 polymer ?
#
loop_
_entity_poly.entity_id
_entity_poly.type
_entity_poly.pdbx_seq_one_letter_code
_entity_poly.pdbx_strand_id
1 'polypeptide(L)' 'MRRLISGAALCLMMTGALSPAYALTQQELVAKLESAGYSQVGEMKSTAEGIVVKAVKDGKEVQIVVDSSGQIKERR' A
#
# COMPACT_ATOMS: atom_id res chain seq x y z
N MET A 1 -13.72 -26.41 -34.07
CA MET A 1 -13.16 -27.50 -33.24
C MET A 1 -12.19 -26.90 -32.22
N ARG A 2 -12.43 -27.19 -30.93
CA ARG A 2 -11.70 -26.71 -29.74
C ARG A 2 -10.22 -27.10 -29.77
N ARG A 3 -9.33 -26.25 -29.22
CA ARG A 3 -8.19 -26.68 -28.39
C ARG A 3 -8.00 -25.71 -27.21
N LEU A 4 -8.38 -26.21 -26.03
CA LEU A 4 -8.09 -25.70 -24.69
C LEU A 4 -6.71 -26.23 -24.26
N ILE A 5 -5.73 -25.36 -24.00
CA ILE A 5 -4.48 -25.65 -23.26
C ILE A 5 -4.05 -24.26 -22.72
N SER A 6 -4.34 -23.81 -21.49
CA SER A 6 -4.08 -24.33 -20.14
C SER A 6 -2.62 -24.71 -19.90
N GLY A 7 -1.87 -23.84 -19.21
CA GLY A 7 -0.56 -24.21 -18.66
C GLY A 7 0.30 -23.03 -18.20
N ALA A 8 0.35 -22.84 -16.89
CA ALA A 8 1.36 -22.07 -16.14
C ALA A 8 1.30 -20.53 -16.21
N ALA A 9 0.32 -19.98 -15.47
CA ALA A 9 0.51 -18.68 -14.84
C ALA A 9 1.68 -18.79 -13.84
N LEU A 10 2.81 -18.20 -14.21
CA LEU A 10 4.00 -18.09 -13.37
C LEU A 10 3.68 -17.13 -12.22
N CYS A 11 3.23 -17.67 -11.07
CA CYS A 11 3.12 -16.92 -9.83
C CYS A 11 4.53 -16.50 -9.40
N LEU A 12 4.89 -15.26 -9.73
CA LEU A 12 6.10 -14.61 -9.29
C LEU A 12 5.98 -14.36 -7.78
N MET A 13 6.58 -15.25 -6.99
CA MET A 13 6.84 -15.01 -5.58
C MET A 13 7.96 -13.96 -5.50
N MET A 14 7.60 -12.70 -5.23
CA MET A 14 8.54 -11.67 -4.77
C MET A 14 8.39 -11.56 -3.25
N THR A 15 9.22 -12.27 -2.49
CA THR A 15 10.47 -11.79 -1.87
C THR A 15 10.25 -10.89 -0.65
N GLY A 16 10.46 -11.50 0.53
CA GLY A 16 11.23 -10.94 1.64
C GLY A 16 10.77 -9.60 2.20
N ALA A 17 9.83 -9.63 3.15
CA ALA A 17 9.62 -8.53 4.08
C ALA A 17 10.81 -8.45 5.05
N LEU A 18 11.87 -7.73 4.65
CA LEU A 18 12.78 -7.11 5.61
C LEU A 18 12.01 -5.92 6.19
N SER A 19 11.69 -5.97 7.48
CA SER A 19 11.09 -4.84 8.20
C SER A 19 12.20 -4.08 8.93
N PRO A 20 12.61 -2.89 8.47
CA PRO A 20 13.37 -1.96 9.29
C PRO A 20 12.44 -1.39 10.36
N ALA A 21 12.74 -1.67 11.62
CA ALA A 21 12.11 -1.01 12.76
C ALA A 21 12.70 0.39 12.93
N TYR A 22 12.41 1.34 12.04
CA TYR A 22 12.94 2.71 12.16
C TYR A 22 11.96 3.74 11.60
N ALA A 23 11.30 4.48 12.49
CA ALA A 23 10.64 5.77 12.24
C ALA A 23 10.13 5.98 10.80
N LEU A 24 8.92 5.45 10.51
CA LEU A 24 8.21 5.51 9.22
C LEU A 24 8.69 6.64 8.31
N THR A 25 9.67 6.33 7.47
CA THR A 25 10.10 7.25 6.43
C THR A 25 9.00 7.29 5.35
N GLN A 26 8.88 8.39 4.61
CA GLN A 26 7.83 8.53 3.58
C GLN A 26 7.87 7.36 2.57
N GLN A 27 9.05 6.87 2.23
CA GLN A 27 9.21 5.71 1.34
C GLN A 27 8.67 4.41 1.95
N GLU A 28 8.89 4.17 3.24
CA GLU A 28 8.34 2.98 3.90
C GLU A 28 6.82 3.04 3.98
N LEU A 29 6.27 4.24 4.23
CA LEU A 29 4.83 4.41 4.22
C LEU A 29 4.24 4.13 2.83
N VAL A 30 4.87 4.63 1.76
CA VAL A 30 4.49 4.31 0.39
C VAL A 30 4.56 2.80 0.15
N ALA A 31 5.67 2.16 0.47
CA ALA A 31 5.83 0.71 0.27
C ALA A 31 4.79 -0.11 1.04
N LYS A 32 4.45 0.30 2.26
CA LYS A 32 3.41 -0.36 3.06
C LYS A 32 2.01 -0.15 2.47
N LEU A 33 1.72 1.04 1.95
CA LEU A 33 0.48 1.35 1.25
C LEU A 33 0.38 0.54 -0.05
N GLU A 34 1.44 0.49 -0.84
CA GLU A 34 1.52 -0.33 -2.05
C GLU A 34 1.33 -1.83 -1.74
N SER A 35 1.99 -2.33 -0.70
CA SER A 35 1.81 -3.71 -0.23
C SER A 35 0.40 -4.00 0.28
N ALA A 36 -0.34 -2.99 0.76
CA ALA A 36 -1.72 -3.12 1.20
C ALA A 36 -2.75 -2.93 0.07
N GLY A 37 -2.28 -2.77 -1.19
CA GLY A 37 -3.13 -2.64 -2.37
C GLY A 37 -3.56 -1.21 -2.69
N TYR A 38 -2.96 -0.21 -2.03
CA TYR A 38 -3.12 1.18 -2.41
C TYR A 38 -2.14 1.53 -3.53
N SER A 39 -2.52 2.46 -4.39
CA SER A 39 -1.74 2.91 -5.54
C SER A 39 -1.86 4.41 -5.67
N GLN A 40 -1.02 5.06 -6.47
CA GLN A 40 -1.04 6.52 -6.64
C GLN A 40 -0.99 7.26 -5.28
N VAL A 41 -0.05 6.85 -4.42
CA VAL A 41 0.17 7.48 -3.12
C VAL A 41 0.63 8.92 -3.34
N GLY A 42 -0.23 9.86 -2.99
CA GLY A 42 -0.05 11.29 -3.18
C GLY A 42 0.57 12.00 -1.98
N GLU A 43 0.27 13.29 -1.84
CA GLU A 43 0.81 14.11 -0.76
C GLU A 43 0.54 13.54 0.63
N MET A 44 1.59 13.58 1.44
CA MET A 44 1.56 13.22 2.86
C MET A 44 1.52 14.50 3.69
N LYS A 45 0.48 14.63 4.51
CA LYS A 45 0.28 15.76 5.38
C LYS A 45 0.37 15.32 6.83
N SER A 46 1.41 15.76 7.52
CA SER A 46 1.53 15.54 8.97
C SER A 46 0.46 16.35 9.71
N THR A 47 -0.31 15.68 10.55
CA THR A 47 -1.36 16.24 11.41
C THR A 47 -1.17 15.76 12.84
N ALA A 48 -1.91 16.35 13.79
CA ALA A 48 -1.86 15.92 15.19
C ALA A 48 -2.32 14.47 15.42
N GLU A 49 -3.17 13.92 14.53
CA GLU A 49 -3.59 12.51 14.57
C GLU A 49 -2.55 11.56 13.96
N GLY A 50 -1.67 12.06 13.07
CA GLY A 50 -0.73 11.24 12.30
C GLY A 50 -0.45 11.79 10.90
N ILE A 51 0.11 10.96 10.02
CA ILE A 51 0.34 11.29 8.60
C ILE A 51 -0.93 11.00 7.81
N VAL A 52 -1.50 12.01 7.18
CA VAL A 52 -2.64 11.87 6.27
C VAL A 52 -2.12 11.73 4.86
N VAL A 53 -2.53 10.69 4.14
CA VAL A 53 -2.11 10.39 2.78
C VAL A 53 -3.32 10.15 1.91
N LYS A 54 -3.30 10.67 0.68
CA LYS A 54 -4.27 10.31 -0.35
C LYS A 54 -3.72 9.17 -1.18
N ALA A 55 -4.52 8.13 -1.40
CA ALA A 55 -4.15 7.04 -2.29
C ALA A 55 -5.38 6.50 -3.00
N VAL A 56 -5.17 5.70 -4.04
CA VAL A 56 -6.22 5.04 -4.80
C VAL A 56 -6.24 3.55 -4.45
N LYS A 57 -7.39 3.05 -4.01
CA LYS A 57 -7.64 1.64 -3.77
C LYS A 57 -8.87 1.19 -4.54
N ASP A 58 -8.75 0.06 -5.24
CA ASP A 58 -9.81 -0.46 -6.11
C ASP A 58 -10.35 0.58 -7.13
N GLY A 59 -9.46 1.46 -7.61
CA GLY A 59 -9.82 2.54 -8.55
C GLY A 59 -10.55 3.74 -7.93
N LYS A 60 -10.65 3.82 -6.60
CA LYS A 60 -11.26 4.94 -5.88
C LYS A 60 -10.23 5.69 -5.05
N GLU A 61 -10.23 7.02 -5.12
CA GLU A 61 -9.45 7.85 -4.18
C GLU A 61 -10.00 7.66 -2.77
N VAL A 62 -9.11 7.32 -1.84
CA VAL A 62 -9.37 7.18 -0.41
C VAL A 62 -8.34 7.99 0.36
N GLN A 63 -8.78 8.58 1.47
CA GLN A 63 -7.89 9.24 2.40
C GLN A 63 -7.49 8.25 3.49
N ILE A 64 -6.23 8.26 3.87
CA ILE A 64 -5.66 7.33 4.83
C ILE A 64 -4.97 8.15 5.91
N VAL A 65 -5.19 7.80 7.16
CA VAL A 65 -4.51 8.38 8.31
C VAL A 65 -3.61 7.31 8.92
N VAL A 66 -2.33 7.63 9.04
CA VAL A 66 -1.32 6.76 9.63
C VAL A 66 -0.96 7.33 10.98
N ASP A 67 -1.40 6.68 12.05
CA ASP A 67 -1.07 7.15 13.40
C ASP A 67 0.42 6.97 13.73
N SER A 68 0.86 7.54 14.84
CA SER A 68 2.25 7.43 15.30
C SER A 68 2.71 5.99 15.59
N SER A 69 1.76 5.05 15.73
CA SER A 69 2.05 3.61 15.86
C SER A 69 2.18 2.91 14.50
N GLY A 70 2.01 3.65 13.39
CA GLY A 70 2.05 3.12 12.05
C GLY A 70 0.80 2.37 11.64
N GLN A 71 -0.31 2.51 12.38
CA GLN A 71 -1.57 1.90 11.98
C GLN A 71 -2.23 2.73 10.88
N ILE A 72 -2.66 2.03 9.84
CA ILE A 72 -3.33 2.60 8.67
C ILE A 72 -4.83 2.63 8.97
N LYS A 73 -5.43 3.82 8.95
CA LYS A 73 -6.87 4.05 9.14
C LYS A 73 -7.43 4.72 7.90
N GLU A 74 -8.28 4.01 7.16
CA GLU A 74 -9.01 4.60 6.04
C GLU A 74 -10.08 5.58 6.55
N ARG A 75 -10.12 6.77 5.95
CA ARG A 75 -11.18 7.77 6.08
C ARG A 75 -11.90 7.80 4.74
N ARG A 76 -13.17 7.39 4.76
CA ARG A 76 -14.08 7.47 3.61
C ARG A 76 -14.67 8.87 3.50
#